data_AF-A0A7C0XUB8-F1
#
_entry.id   AF-A0A7C0XUB8-F1
#
_cell.length_a   1.000
_cell.length_b   1.000
_cell.length_c   1.000
_cell.angle_alpha   90.00
_cell.angle_beta   90.00
_cell.angle_gamma   90.00
#
_symmetry.space_group_name_H-M   'P 1'
#
loop_
_entity.id
_entity.type
_entity.pdbx_description
1 polymer ?
#
loop_
_entity_poly.entity_id
_entity_poly.type
_entity_poly.pdbx_seq_one_letter_code
_entity_poly.pdbx_strand_id
1 'polypeptide(L)'
;MEFEILFIKRNNILSDEEAAYYRDFFYRTVRIGTELEIAVPKGVKRPLFQKQLEYHFLPGGSIRKPGRFGVYQVEKEHCGVEIKILGILPYWDILYSQFFNTISY
;
A
#
# COMPACT_ATOMS: atom_id res chain seq x y z
N MET A 1 41.81 21.57 -10.46
CA MET A 1 41.88 20.51 -9.43
C MET A 1 40.88 19.45 -9.83
N GLU A 2 41.36 18.32 -10.33
CA GLU A 2 40.53 17.12 -10.45
C GLU A 2 40.37 16.52 -9.05
N PHE A 3 39.16 16.09 -8.72
CA PHE A 3 38.88 15.33 -7.51
C PHE A 3 38.59 13.89 -7.89
N GLU A 4 39.15 12.95 -7.12
CA GLU A 4 38.94 11.53 -7.28
C GLU A 4 37.84 11.09 -6.31
N ILE A 5 36.81 10.40 -6.81
CA ILE A 5 35.69 9.91 -6.00
C ILE A 5 36.00 8.49 -5.54
N LEU A 6 36.16 8.32 -4.24
CA LEU A 6 36.38 7.01 -3.61
C LEU A 6 35.04 6.43 -3.11
N PHE A 7 34.58 5.35 -3.75
CA PHE A 7 33.39 4.62 -3.28
C PHE A 7 33.81 3.50 -2.31
N ILE A 8 33.46 3.66 -1.03
CA ILE A 8 33.72 2.65 0.00
C ILE A 8 32.45 1.81 0.20
N LYS A 9 32.47 0.54 -0.24
CA LYS A 9 31.40 -0.43 0.04
C LYS A 9 31.68 -1.10 1.39
N ARG A 10 30.73 -1.01 2.34
CA ARG A 10 30.88 -1.70 3.63
C ARG A 10 30.71 -3.21 3.42
N ASN A 11 31.55 -4.02 4.07
CA ASN A 11 31.49 -5.49 3.94
C ASN A 11 30.28 -6.13 4.64
N ASN A 12 29.53 -5.36 5.44
CA ASN A 12 28.37 -5.81 6.20
C ASN A 12 27.04 -5.41 5.53
N ILE A 13 27.02 -5.20 4.21
CA ILE A 13 25.77 -4.98 3.50
C ILE A 13 25.05 -6.31 3.25
N LEU A 14 23.74 -6.22 3.10
CA LEU A 14 22.92 -7.33 2.62
C LEU A 14 23.40 -7.78 1.24
N SER A 15 23.35 -9.09 0.97
CA SER A 15 23.42 -9.59 -0.40
C SER A 15 22.23 -9.07 -1.22
N ASP A 16 22.31 -9.11 -2.54
CA ASP A 16 21.21 -8.69 -3.41
C ASP A 16 19.93 -9.51 -3.14
N GLU A 17 20.10 -10.78 -2.81
CA GLU A 17 19.02 -11.71 -2.46
C GLU A 17 18.38 -11.36 -1.10
N GLU A 18 19.20 -11.05 -0.09
CA GLU A 18 18.74 -10.61 1.22
C GLU A 18 18.04 -9.24 1.13
N ALA A 19 18.60 -8.31 0.36
CA ALA A 19 18.00 -7.01 0.11
C ALA A 19 16.65 -7.13 -0.60
N ALA A 20 16.54 -8.01 -1.61
CA ALA A 20 15.28 -8.30 -2.28
C ALA A 20 14.25 -8.94 -1.32
N TYR A 21 14.67 -9.91 -0.50
CA TYR A 21 13.83 -10.53 0.51
C TYR A 21 13.30 -9.51 1.52
N TYR A 22 14.16 -8.67 2.10
CA TYR A 22 13.75 -7.67 3.08
C TYR A 22 12.93 -6.55 2.45
N ARG A 23 13.19 -6.16 1.21
CA ARG A 23 12.37 -5.23 0.45
C ARG A 23 10.96 -5.79 0.24
N ASP A 24 10.85 -7.05 -0.21
CA ASP A 24 9.56 -7.68 -0.46
C ASP A 24 8.83 -7.99 0.85
N PHE A 25 9.54 -8.37 1.91
CA PHE A 25 9.02 -8.51 3.26
C PHE A 25 8.54 -7.17 3.80
N PHE A 26 9.30 -6.09 3.63
CA PHE A 26 8.91 -4.73 3.97
C PHE A 26 7.67 -4.34 3.17
N TYR A 27 7.61 -4.54 1.85
CA TYR A 27 6.38 -4.26 1.07
C TYR A 27 5.17 -5.10 1.50
N ARG A 28 5.39 -6.34 1.97
CA ARG A 28 4.33 -7.21 2.50
C ARG A 28 3.89 -6.82 3.91
N THR A 29 4.79 -6.34 4.76
CA THR A 29 4.51 -5.89 6.14
C THR A 29 4.03 -4.45 6.20
N VAL A 30 4.42 -3.63 5.24
CA VAL A 30 3.98 -2.24 4.99
C VAL A 30 2.74 -2.21 4.09
N ARG A 31 2.17 -3.37 3.72
CA ARG A 31 1.11 -3.53 2.69
C ARG A 31 0.10 -2.39 2.71
N ILE A 32 0.31 -1.49 1.76
CA ILE A 32 -0.64 -0.48 1.30
C ILE A 32 -1.67 -1.29 0.50
N GLY A 33 -2.73 -1.75 1.17
CA GLY A 33 -3.76 -2.59 0.55
C GLY A 33 -4.00 -3.88 1.33
N THR A 34 -4.65 -3.78 2.49
CA THR A 34 -5.38 -4.93 3.03
C THR A 34 -6.68 -5.04 2.27
N GLU A 35 -6.90 -6.17 1.61
CA GLU A 35 -8.17 -6.53 1.00
C GLU A 35 -9.04 -7.22 2.06
N LEU A 36 -10.23 -6.68 2.30
CA LEU A 36 -11.26 -7.33 3.10
C LEU A 36 -12.37 -7.79 2.17
N GLU A 37 -12.49 -9.11 1.99
CA GLU A 37 -13.63 -9.69 1.29
C GLU A 37 -14.81 -9.84 2.26
N ILE A 38 -15.98 -9.35 1.85
CA ILE A 38 -17.21 -9.42 2.62
C ILE A 38 -18.27 -10.17 1.80
N ALA A 39 -18.75 -11.27 2.37
CA ALA A 39 -19.87 -12.01 1.79
C ALA A 39 -21.15 -11.17 1.82
N VAL A 40 -21.93 -11.23 0.73
CA VAL A 40 -23.20 -10.50 0.66
C VAL A 40 -24.22 -11.14 1.62
N PRO A 41 -24.92 -10.35 2.47
CA PRO A 41 -25.96 -10.88 3.34
C PRO A 41 -27.07 -11.59 2.56
N LYS A 42 -27.60 -12.67 3.16
CA LYS A 42 -28.67 -13.47 2.54
C LYS A 42 -29.88 -12.59 2.18
N GLY A 43 -30.34 -12.68 0.94
CA GLY A 43 -31.50 -11.92 0.44
C GLY A 43 -31.19 -10.49 -0.01
N VAL A 44 -29.95 -10.01 0.11
CA VAL A 44 -29.54 -8.69 -0.37
C VAL A 44 -28.90 -8.79 -1.75
N LYS A 45 -29.26 -7.88 -2.66
CA LYS A 45 -28.61 -7.80 -3.98
C LYS A 45 -27.23 -7.15 -3.83
N ARG A 46 -26.19 -7.80 -4.38
CA ARG A 46 -24.80 -7.30 -4.33
C ARG A 46 -24.63 -5.82 -4.71
N PRO A 47 -25.23 -5.29 -5.81
CA PRO A 47 -25.05 -3.87 -6.15
C PRO A 47 -25.61 -2.90 -5.10
N LEU A 48 -26.67 -3.30 -4.38
CA LEU A 48 -27.21 -2.50 -3.27
C LEU A 48 -26.27 -2.53 -2.08
N PHE A 49 -25.74 -3.72 -1.73
CA PHE A 49 -24.77 -3.87 -0.66
C PHE A 49 -23.48 -3.11 -0.92
N GLN A 50 -22.95 -3.18 -2.15
CA GLN A 50 -21.79 -2.40 -2.58
C GLN A 50 -22.02 -0.90 -2.40
N LYS A 51 -23.16 -0.36 -2.86
CA LYS A 51 -23.50 1.06 -2.68
C LYS A 51 -23.59 1.47 -1.21
N GLN A 52 -24.08 0.60 -0.34
CA GLN A 52 -24.12 0.85 1.11
C GLN A 52 -22.70 0.93 1.69
N LEU A 53 -21.79 0.05 1.26
CA LEU A 53 -20.39 0.09 1.66
C LEU A 53 -19.67 1.34 1.11
N GLU A 54 -19.89 1.69 -0.16
CA GLU A 54 -19.36 2.93 -0.76
C GLU A 54 -19.85 4.18 0.01
N TYR A 55 -21.13 4.23 0.37
CA TYR A 55 -21.68 5.33 1.16
C TYR A 55 -21.09 5.37 2.59
N HIS A 56 -20.88 4.22 3.22
CA HIS A 56 -20.36 4.14 4.59
C HIS A 56 -18.87 4.49 4.67
N PHE A 57 -18.07 3.99 3.73
CA PHE A 57 -16.62 4.11 3.73
C PHE A 57 -16.11 5.31 2.93
N LEU A 58 -16.92 5.90 2.05
CA LEU A 58 -16.55 7.05 1.22
C LEU A 58 -15.18 6.87 0.56
N PRO A 59 -14.99 5.80 -0.24
CA PRO A 59 -13.69 5.44 -0.81
C PRO A 59 -13.04 6.63 -1.51
N GLY A 60 -11.76 6.82 -1.25
CA GLY A 60 -11.01 7.97 -1.73
C GLY A 60 -10.65 7.91 -3.21
N GLY A 61 -10.52 6.71 -3.77
CA GLY A 61 -10.05 6.47 -5.15
C GLY A 61 -8.60 6.90 -5.40
N SER A 62 -7.89 7.39 -4.37
CA SER A 62 -6.52 7.85 -4.46
C SER A 62 -5.76 7.46 -3.20
N ILE A 63 -4.51 7.01 -3.39
CA ILE A 63 -3.60 6.69 -2.29
C ILE A 63 -3.33 7.92 -1.40
N ARG A 64 -3.34 9.11 -2.00
CA ARG A 64 -3.06 10.37 -1.29
C ARG A 64 -4.25 10.92 -0.50
N LYS A 65 -5.45 10.39 -0.73
CA LYS A 65 -6.68 10.86 -0.10
C LYS A 65 -7.62 9.67 0.11
N PRO A 66 -7.29 8.73 1.02
CA PRO A 66 -8.18 7.61 1.28
C PRO A 66 -9.50 8.05 1.90
N GLY A 67 -10.50 7.19 1.78
CA GLY A 67 -11.78 7.32 2.45
C GLY A 67 -11.70 7.03 3.94
N ARG A 68 -12.88 6.88 4.56
CA ARG A 68 -13.00 6.52 5.97
C ARG A 68 -12.25 5.22 6.24
N PHE A 69 -11.51 5.19 7.35
CA PHE A 69 -10.68 4.05 7.78
C PHE A 69 -9.60 3.63 6.77
N GLY A 70 -9.17 4.54 5.88
CA GLY A 70 -8.14 4.21 4.90
C GLY A 70 -8.69 3.54 3.64
N VAL A 71 -10.02 3.44 3.46
CA VAL A 71 -10.60 2.74 2.32
C VAL A 71 -10.27 3.46 1.01
N TYR A 72 -9.55 2.76 0.14
CA TYR A 72 -9.20 3.19 -1.20
C TYR A 72 -10.36 2.97 -2.17
N GLN A 73 -10.92 1.76 -2.14
CA GLN A 73 -11.91 1.33 -3.12
C GLN A 73 -12.81 0.22 -2.56
N VAL A 74 -14.02 0.14 -3.10
CA VAL A 74 -14.97 -0.95 -2.88
C VAL A 74 -15.26 -1.55 -4.25
N GLU A 75 -15.04 -2.85 -4.43
CA GLU A 75 -15.12 -3.53 -5.72
C GLU A 75 -15.97 -4.80 -5.64
N LYS A 76 -16.47 -5.26 -6.79
CA LYS A 76 -17.16 -6.54 -6.89
C LYS A 76 -16.13 -7.67 -6.88
N GLU A 77 -16.39 -8.70 -6.08
CA GLU A 77 -15.60 -9.94 -6.08
C GLU A 77 -16.48 -11.18 -6.30
N HIS A 78 -15.87 -12.32 -6.65
CA HIS A 78 -16.52 -13.59 -7.01
C HIS A 78 -17.77 -13.91 -6.17
N CYS A 79 -17.62 -13.93 -4.84
CA CYS A 79 -18.68 -14.30 -3.90
C CYS A 79 -19.27 -13.11 -3.13
N GLY A 80 -18.74 -11.90 -3.32
CA GLY A 80 -18.90 -10.83 -2.35
C GLY A 80 -18.66 -9.43 -2.88
N VAL A 81 -18.26 -8.56 -1.96
CA VAL A 81 -17.72 -7.23 -2.22
C VAL A 81 -16.36 -7.19 -1.54
N GLU A 82 -15.34 -6.74 -2.25
CA GLU A 82 -13.99 -6.52 -1.73
C GLU A 82 -13.83 -5.06 -1.33
N ILE A 83 -13.23 -4.82 -0.17
CA ILE A 83 -12.84 -3.49 0.30
C ILE A 83 -11.32 -3.42 0.33
N LYS A 84 -10.75 -2.50 -0.44
CA LYS A 84 -9.31 -2.22 -0.44
C LYS A 84 -9.02 -1.13 0.57
N ILE A 85 -8.26 -1.45 1.61
CA ILE A 85 -7.86 -0.53 2.68
C ILE A 85 -6.38 -0.23 2.57
N LEU A 86 -6.01 1.05 2.56
CA LEU A 86 -4.63 1.48 2.64
C LEU A 86 -4.19 1.48 4.10
N GLY A 87 -3.31 0.57 4.46
CA GLY A 87 -2.51 0.68 5.67
C GLY A 87 -1.49 1.79 5.48
N ILE A 88 -1.85 3.04 5.78
CA ILE A 88 -0.88 4.14 5.77
C ILE A 88 -0.05 4.01 7.04
N LEU A 89 1.22 3.65 6.88
CA LEU A 89 2.20 3.80 7.96
C LEU A 89 2.19 5.28 8.40
N PRO A 90 2.18 5.61 9.70
CA PRO A 90 2.12 7.01 10.17
C PRO A 90 3.21 7.95 9.61
N TYR A 91 4.24 7.39 8.97
CA TYR A 91 5.36 8.10 8.35
C TYR A 91 5.57 7.74 6.88
N TRP A 92 4.60 7.10 6.22
CA TRP A 92 4.71 6.66 4.83
C TRP A 92 5.13 7.79 3.89
N ASP A 93 4.51 8.96 4.01
CA ASP A 93 4.84 10.11 3.15
C ASP A 93 6.28 10.59 3.34
N ILE A 94 6.79 10.53 4.57
CA ILE A 94 8.19 10.88 4.90
C ILE A 94 9.14 9.86 4.30
N LEU A 95 8.88 8.56 4.49
CA LEU A 95 9.70 7.47 3.95
C LEU A 95 9.71 7.45 2.43
N TYR A 96 8.54 7.63 1.81
CA TYR A 96 8.39 7.73 0.35
C TYR A 96 9.19 8.92 -0.20
N SER A 97 9.10 10.08 0.45
CA SER A 97 9.86 11.27 0.06
C SER A 97 11.37 11.05 0.19
N GLN A 98 11.83 10.45 1.30
CA GLN A 98 13.24 10.11 1.49
C GLN A 98 13.72 9.16 0.38
N PHE A 99 12.99 8.07 0.11
CA PHE A 99 13.39 7.09 -0.91
C PHE A 99 13.54 7.73 -2.30
N PHE A 100 12.55 8.48 -2.77
CA PHE A 100 12.60 9.11 -4.10
C PHE A 100 13.66 10.21 -4.22
N ASN A 101 13.85 11.02 -3.17
CA ASN A 101 14.85 12.10 -3.20
C ASN A 101 16.29 11.59 -3.05
N THR A 102 16.51 10.42 -2.45
CA THR A 102 17.86 9.86 -2.25
C THR A 102 18.37 9.12 -3.48
N ILE A 103 17.49 8.62 -4.35
CA ILE A 103 17.84 7.86 -5.57
C ILE A 103 18.05 8.77 -6.79
N SER A 104 17.79 10.09 -6.65
CA SER A 104 17.89 11.06 -7.75
C SER A 104 19.24 11.79 -7.81
N TYR A 105 20.34 11.14 -7.41
CA TYR A 105 21.71 11.65 -7.55
C TYR A 105 22.51 10.83 -8.55
#